data_AF-A0A4R4XFS6-F1
#
_entry.id   AF-A0A4R4XFS6-F1
#
_cell.length_a   1.000
_cell.length_b   1.000
_cell.length_c   1.000
_cell.angle_alpha   90.00
_cell.angle_beta   90.00
_cell.angle_gamma   90.00
#
_symmetry.space_group_name_H-M   'P 1'
#
loop_
_entity.id
_entity.type
_entity.pdbx_description
1 polymer ?
#
loop_
_entity_poly.entity_id
_entity_poly.type
_entity_poly.pdbx_seq_one_letter_code
_entity_poly.pdbx_strand_id
1 'polypeptide(L)'
;MTPAHLAVENEDLPRLRELLDGGVDVEEIDGGLTLLQHAVDVEIDGHTQTGEPLHVDVTAYLLARGADPLASPVGGGVGSALHMALLGGHWLAVSLMEAFPAREA
;
A
#
# COMPACT_ATOMS: atom_id res chain seq x y z
N MET A 1 10.37 9.01 7.48
CA MET A 1 10.45 8.19 6.27
C MET A 1 11.53 7.13 6.46
N THR A 2 11.12 5.90 6.76
CA THR A 2 11.98 4.70 6.78
C THR A 2 12.46 4.37 5.36
N PRO A 3 13.48 3.52 5.20
CA PRO A 3 13.93 3.12 3.88
C PRO A 3 12.83 2.45 3.02
N ALA A 4 11.93 1.67 3.62
CA ALA A 4 10.84 1.02 2.90
C ALA A 4 9.75 2.02 2.49
N HIS A 5 9.37 2.93 3.38
CA HIS A 5 8.47 4.03 3.02
C HIS A 5 9.06 4.94 1.94
N LEU A 6 10.38 5.18 1.95
CA LEU A 6 11.05 5.95 0.89
C LEU A 6 11.04 5.21 -0.46
N ALA A 7 11.15 3.87 -0.44
CA ALA A 7 11.02 3.09 -1.67
C ALA A 7 9.58 3.11 -2.21
N VAL A 8 8.57 3.09 -1.34
CA VAL A 8 7.15 3.27 -1.70
C VAL A 8 6.90 4.67 -2.28
N GLU A 9 7.37 5.72 -1.61
CA GLU A 9 7.25 7.13 -2.07
C GLU A 9 7.79 7.34 -3.49
N ASN A 10 8.90 6.68 -3.81
CA ASN A 10 9.54 6.80 -5.13
C ASN A 10 9.09 5.72 -6.12
N GLU A 11 8.13 4.87 -5.73
CA GLU A 11 7.64 3.73 -6.51
C GLU A 11 8.76 2.79 -6.99
N ASP A 12 9.84 2.70 -6.21
CA ASP A 12 11.05 1.92 -6.50
C ASP A 12 10.86 0.45 -6.07
N LEU A 13 10.16 -0.31 -6.91
CA LEU A 13 9.89 -1.73 -6.70
C LEU A 13 11.16 -2.58 -6.50
N PRO A 14 12.25 -2.43 -7.28
CA PRO A 14 13.50 -3.15 -7.03
C PRO A 14 14.04 -2.91 -5.62
N ARG A 15 14.06 -1.65 -5.17
CA ARG A 15 14.55 -1.32 -3.83
C ARG A 15 13.63 -1.83 -2.73
N LEU A 16 12.32 -1.67 -2.89
CA LEU A 16 11.33 -2.18 -1.96
C LEU A 16 11.45 -3.70 -1.81
N ARG A 17 11.67 -4.41 -2.92
CA ARG A 17 11.91 -5.85 -2.92
C ARG A 17 13.15 -6.24 -2.11
N GLU A 18 14.28 -5.59 -2.34
CA GLU A 18 15.51 -5.87 -1.57
C GLU A 18 15.30 -5.70 -0.07
N LEU A 19 14.55 -4.66 0.33
CA LEU A 19 14.26 -4.38 1.74
C LEU A 19 13.36 -5.45 2.37
N LEU A 20 12.29 -5.85 1.68
CA LEU A 20 11.39 -6.91 2.17
C LEU A 20 12.05 -8.29 2.15
N ASP A 21 12.89 -8.60 1.17
CA ASP A 21 13.71 -9.82 1.15
C ASP A 21 14.78 -9.80 2.27
N GLY A 22 15.21 -8.62 2.69
CA GLY A 22 16.08 -8.38 3.86
C GLY A 22 15.40 -8.49 5.22
N GLY A 23 14.09 -8.73 5.26
CA GLY A 23 13.32 -8.95 6.49
C GLY A 23 12.70 -7.69 7.10
N VAL A 24 12.58 -6.59 6.34
CA VAL A 24 11.71 -5.48 6.74
C VAL A 24 10.27 -6.00 6.87
N ASP A 25 9.59 -5.57 7.94
CA ASP A 25 8.19 -5.92 8.17
C ASP A 25 7.31 -5.29 7.08
N VAL A 26 6.45 -6.10 6.45
CA VAL A 26 5.53 -5.62 5.43
C VAL A 26 4.45 -4.71 6.03
N GLU A 27 4.18 -4.85 7.32
CA GLU A 27 3.29 -4.00 8.12
C GLU A 27 4.04 -2.87 8.85
N GLU A 28 5.29 -2.55 8.46
CA GLU A 28 6.02 -1.43 9.03
C GLU A 28 5.17 -0.15 8.93
N ILE A 29 5.13 0.60 10.05
CA ILE A 29 4.41 1.87 10.15
C ILE A 29 5.41 3.01 10.27
N ASP A 30 5.29 4.00 9.39
CA ASP A 30 5.98 5.28 9.50
C ASP A 30 5.07 6.43 9.05
N GLY A 31 5.18 7.58 9.71
CA GLY A 31 4.26 8.70 9.47
C GLY A 31 2.78 8.40 9.78
N GLY A 32 2.49 7.27 10.45
CA GLY A 32 1.13 6.83 10.74
C GLY A 32 0.49 5.99 9.63
N LEU A 33 1.25 5.63 8.59
CA LEU A 33 0.79 4.77 7.50
C LEU A 33 1.53 3.43 7.53
N THR A 34 0.86 2.33 7.20
CA THR A 34 1.55 1.10 6.76
C THR A 34 2.15 1.30 5.37
N LEU A 35 3.03 0.39 4.93
CA LEU A 35 3.54 0.41 3.55
C LEU A 35 2.41 0.37 2.52
N LEU A 36 1.38 -0.45 2.74
CA LEU A 36 0.25 -0.59 1.81
C LEU A 36 -0.65 0.67 1.80
N GLN A 37 -0.86 1.31 2.95
CA GLN A 37 -1.57 2.59 3.01
C GLN A 37 -0.80 3.69 2.27
N HIS A 38 0.52 3.74 2.45
CA HIS A 38 1.38 4.70 1.78
C HIS A 38 1.40 4.50 0.26
N ALA A 39 1.39 3.25 -0.22
CA ALA A 39 1.31 2.95 -1.65
C ALA A 39 0.01 3.50 -2.27
N VAL A 40 -1.14 3.27 -1.62
CA VAL A 40 -2.43 3.81 -2.08
C VAL A 40 -2.42 5.34 -2.15
N ASP A 41 -1.84 6.00 -1.15
CA ASP A 41 -1.71 7.45 -1.08
C ASP A 41 -0.88 7.99 -2.25
N VAL A 42 0.31 7.42 -2.48
CA VAL A 42 1.22 7.78 -3.58
C VAL A 42 0.58 7.56 -4.95
N GLU A 43 -0.08 6.42 -5.17
CA GLU A 43 -0.74 6.09 -6.45
C GLU A 43 -1.91 7.06 -6.75
N ILE A 44 -2.68 7.48 -5.72
CA ILE A 44 -3.74 8.51 -5.85
C ILE A 44 -3.15 9.89 -6.13
N ASP A 45 -2.10 10.28 -5.40
CA ASP A 45 -1.44 11.56 -5.55
C ASP A 45 -0.80 11.69 -6.94
N GLY A 46 -0.11 10.65 -7.40
CA GLY A 46 0.47 10.58 -8.73
C GLY A 46 -0.59 10.77 -9.82
N HIS A 47 -1.71 10.06 -9.73
CA HIS A 47 -2.85 10.25 -10.64
C HIS A 47 -3.37 11.69 -10.61
N THR A 48 -3.57 12.25 -9.41
CA THR A 48 -4.14 13.59 -9.22
C THR A 48 -3.22 14.69 -9.76
N GLN A 49 -1.90 14.54 -9.57
CA GLN A 49 -0.91 15.55 -9.96
C GLN A 49 -0.58 15.51 -11.45
N THR A 50 -0.56 14.32 -12.05
CA THR A 50 -0.11 14.13 -13.44
C THR A 50 -1.27 13.98 -14.43
N GLY A 51 -2.42 13.49 -13.97
CA GLY A 51 -3.54 13.10 -14.84
C GLY A 51 -3.35 11.77 -15.56
N GLU A 52 -2.22 11.08 -15.35
CA GLU A 52 -1.98 9.73 -15.90
C GLU A 52 -2.91 8.71 -15.22
N PRO A 53 -3.25 7.58 -15.87
CA PRO A 53 -4.13 6.57 -15.29
C PRO A 53 -3.63 6.03 -13.94
N LEU A 54 -4.56 5.73 -13.03
CA LEU A 54 -4.27 4.98 -11.81
C LEU A 54 -3.60 3.63 -12.15
N HIS A 55 -2.54 3.31 -11.43
CA HIS A 55 -1.83 2.03 -11.48
C HIS A 55 -1.73 1.46 -10.05
N VAL A 56 -1.19 0.25 -9.91
CA VAL A 56 -1.22 -0.51 -8.65
C VAL A 56 0.04 -1.37 -8.47
N ASP A 57 1.15 -0.99 -9.09
CA ASP A 57 2.34 -1.85 -9.14
C ASP A 57 2.91 -2.09 -7.72
N VAL A 58 2.94 -1.06 -6.89
CA VAL A 58 3.40 -1.14 -5.50
C VAL A 58 2.33 -1.80 -4.62
N THR A 59 1.07 -1.40 -4.76
CA THR A 59 -0.07 -2.02 -4.07
C THR A 59 -0.12 -3.54 -4.31
N ALA A 60 -0.04 -3.98 -5.56
CA ALA A 60 -0.07 -5.40 -5.94
C ALA A 60 1.13 -6.16 -5.38
N TYR A 61 2.33 -5.55 -5.40
CA TYR A 61 3.52 -6.17 -4.84
C TYR A 61 3.40 -6.39 -3.33
N LEU A 62 2.95 -5.38 -2.58
CA LEU A 62 2.77 -5.48 -1.13
C LEU A 62 1.71 -6.52 -0.75
N LEU A 63 0.59 -6.58 -1.47
CA LEU A 63 -0.42 -7.65 -1.29
C LEU A 63 0.18 -9.04 -1.57
N ALA A 64 0.99 -9.19 -2.62
CA ALA A 64 1.68 -10.45 -2.91
C ALA A 64 2.73 -10.83 -1.84
N ARG A 65 3.23 -9.85 -1.08
CA ARG A 65 4.11 -10.05 0.08
C ARG A 65 3.35 -10.31 1.38
N GLY A 66 2.02 -10.29 1.35
CA GLY A 66 1.17 -10.62 2.49
C GLY A 66 0.72 -9.41 3.31
N ALA A 67 0.83 -8.19 2.77
CA ALA A 67 0.26 -7.02 3.42
C ALA A 67 -1.26 -7.19 3.61
N ASP A 68 -1.77 -6.90 4.80
CA ASP A 68 -3.19 -6.97 5.13
C ASP A 68 -3.89 -5.66 4.72
N PRO A 69 -4.80 -5.68 3.72
CA PRO A 69 -5.52 -4.48 3.29
C PRO A 69 -6.45 -3.89 4.35
N LEU A 70 -6.76 -4.65 5.41
CA LEU A 70 -7.58 -4.23 6.54
C LEU A 70 -6.75 -3.76 7.75
N ALA A 71 -5.43 -3.93 7.71
CA ALA A 71 -4.55 -3.42 8.76
C ALA A 71 -4.72 -1.91 8.89
N SER A 72 -4.93 -1.47 10.12
CA SER A 72 -4.97 -0.05 10.47
C SER A 72 -4.33 0.19 11.82
N PRO A 73 -3.45 1.21 11.95
CA PRO A 73 -2.95 1.65 13.24
C PRO A 73 -4.06 2.25 14.12
N VAL A 74 -5.22 2.59 13.54
CA VAL A 74 -6.40 3.07 14.24
C VAL A 74 -7.43 1.94 14.35
N GLY A 75 -7.95 1.70 15.56
CA GLY A 75 -8.93 0.64 15.80
C GLY A 75 -10.22 0.80 14.98
N GLY A 76 -10.77 -0.32 14.52
CA GLY A 76 -12.06 -0.36 13.81
C GLY A 76 -11.98 -0.29 12.28
N GLY A 77 -10.79 -0.44 11.68
CA GLY A 77 -10.59 -0.51 10.22
C GLY A 77 -10.67 0.84 9.49
N VAL A 78 -11.02 1.91 10.21
CA VAL A 78 -10.92 3.29 9.74
C VAL A 78 -9.45 3.60 9.49
N GLY A 79 -9.13 4.11 8.31
CA GLY A 79 -7.76 4.40 7.88
C GLY A 79 -6.97 3.21 7.33
N SER A 80 -7.59 2.04 7.14
CA SER A 80 -6.96 0.93 6.40
C SER A 80 -6.69 1.27 4.94
N ALA A 81 -5.83 0.51 4.25
CA ALA A 81 -5.54 0.73 2.84
C ALA A 81 -6.79 0.59 1.97
N LEU A 82 -7.65 -0.40 2.25
CA LEU A 82 -8.94 -0.54 1.57
C LEU A 82 -9.85 0.67 1.80
N HIS A 83 -9.91 1.17 3.04
CA HIS A 83 -10.68 2.37 3.36
C HIS A 83 -10.19 3.60 2.59
N MET A 84 -8.87 3.81 2.52
CA MET A 84 -8.26 4.89 1.76
C MET A 84 -8.55 4.78 0.26
N ALA A 85 -8.41 3.58 -0.32
CA ALA A 85 -8.69 3.33 -1.73
C ALA A 85 -10.16 3.61 -2.09
N LEU A 86 -11.10 3.22 -1.23
CA LEU A 86 -12.53 3.51 -1.40
C LEU A 86 -12.81 5.02 -1.35
N LEU A 87 -12.23 5.75 -0.39
CA LEU A 87 -12.40 7.20 -0.27
C LEU A 87 -11.79 7.97 -1.44
N GLY A 88 -10.62 7.54 -1.90
CA GLY A 88 -9.90 8.16 -3.02
C GLY A 88 -10.42 7.77 -4.41
N GLY A 89 -11.41 6.87 -4.50
CA GLY A 89 -11.90 6.39 -5.79
C GLY A 89 -10.89 5.53 -6.56
N HIS A 90 -9.92 4.93 -5.87
CA HIS A 90 -8.89 4.09 -6.45
C HIS A 90 -9.42 2.68 -6.77
N TRP A 91 -10.33 2.60 -7.75
CA TRP A 91 -11.10 1.39 -8.07
C TRP A 91 -10.23 0.15 -8.36
N LEU A 92 -9.04 0.33 -8.93
CA LEU A 92 -8.13 -0.77 -9.25
C LEU A 92 -7.52 -1.39 -7.98
N ALA A 93 -7.09 -0.57 -7.01
CA ALA A 93 -6.62 -1.03 -5.72
C ALA A 93 -7.74 -1.73 -4.93
N VAL A 94 -8.95 -1.17 -4.92
CA VAL A 94 -10.13 -1.82 -4.31
C VAL A 94 -10.36 -3.22 -4.90
N SER A 95 -10.36 -3.32 -6.23
CA SER A 95 -10.57 -4.60 -6.93
C SER A 95 -9.52 -5.64 -6.57
N LEU A 96 -8.24 -5.23 -6.43
CA LEU A 96 -7.17 -6.13 -6.02
C LEU A 96 -7.32 -6.58 -4.56
N MET A 97 -7.58 -5.66 -3.65
CA MET A 97 -7.69 -5.96 -2.22
C MET A 97 -8.89 -6.88 -1.93
N GLU A 98 -10.02 -6.68 -2.60
CA GLU A 98 -11.18 -7.57 -2.49
C GLU A 98 -10.92 -8.97 -3.06
N ALA A 99 -10.02 -9.08 -4.06
CA ALA A 99 -9.60 -10.35 -4.63
C ALA A 99 -8.54 -11.09 -3.78
N PHE A 100 -7.88 -10.40 -2.85
CA PHE A 100 -6.90 -10.94 -1.90
C PHE A 100 -7.49 -10.97 -0.49
N PRO A 101 -8.45 -11.87 -0.17
CA PRO A 101 -8.91 -12.01 1.21
C PRO A 101 -7.71 -12.38 2.09
N ALA A 102 -7.62 -11.72 3.25
CA ALA A 102 -6.62 -11.99 4.26
C ALA A 102 -6.47 -13.51 4.42
N ARG A 103 -5.28 -14.02 4.12
CA ARG A 103 -4.98 -15.44 4.35
C ARG A 103 -5.08 -15.67 5.84
N GLU A 104 -6.14 -16.34 6.29
CA GLU A 104 -6.22 -16.84 7.66
C GLU A 104 -4.95 -17.67 7.92
N ALA A 105 -4.16 -17.26 8.91
CA ALA A 105 -2.97 -17.96 9.38
C ALA A 105 -3.34 -19.21 10.18
#